data_AF-A0A1H0SZA2-F1
#
_entry.id   AF-A0A1H0SZA2-F1
#
_cell.length_a   1.000
_cell.length_b   1.000
_cell.length_c   1.000
_cell.angle_alpha   90.00
_cell.angle_beta   90.00
_cell.angle_gamma   90.00
#
_symmetry.space_group_name_H-M   'P 1'
#
loop_
_entity.id
_entity.type
_entity.pdbx_description
1 polymer ?
#
loop_
_entity_poly.entity_id
_entity_poly.type
_entity_poly.pdbx_seq_one_letter_code
_entity_poly.pdbx_strand_id
1 'polypeptide(L)' 'MVTVINIDMTPPACLPPEGRDAFLAVASHCTVHNTLATPPTTAITLTEAASASSGGPG' A
#
# COMPACT_ATOMS: atom_id res chain seq x y z
N MET A 1 -21.20 -9.24 7.30
CA MET A 1 -20.03 -10.08 6.99
C MET A 1 -19.08 -9.24 6.16
N VAL A 2 -17.81 -9.15 6.52
CA VAL A 2 -16.79 -8.48 5.69
C VAL A 2 -16.25 -9.50 4.70
N THR A 3 -16.30 -9.16 3.41
CA THR A 3 -15.90 -10.08 2.32
C THR A 3 -14.65 -9.60 1.58
N VAL A 4 -14.36 -8.29 1.63
CA VAL A 4 -13.22 -7.68 0.96
C VAL A 4 -12.55 -6.66 1.88
N ILE A 5 -11.22 -6.62 1.85
CA ILE A 5 -10.39 -5.57 2.44
C ILE A 5 -9.54 -4.94 1.33
N ASN A 6 -9.64 -3.63 1.16
CA ASN A 6 -8.78 -2.85 0.27
C ASN A 6 -7.74 -2.10 1.12
N ILE A 7 -6.47 -2.21 0.73
CA ILE A 7 -5.35 -1.58 1.41
C ILE A 7 -4.60 -0.70 0.42
N ASP A 8 -4.69 0.60 0.63
CA ASP A 8 -3.95 1.61 -0.12
C ASP A 8 -2.66 1.94 0.64
N MET A 9 -1.51 1.66 0.00
CA MET A 9 -0.20 1.88 0.59
C MET A 9 0.50 3.04 -0.11
N THR A 10 1.09 3.96 0.67
CA THR A 10 1.94 5.01 0.13
C THR A 10 3.40 4.56 0.24
N PRO A 11 4.14 4.43 -0.88
CA PRO A 11 5.54 4.09 -0.80
C PRO A 11 6.33 5.22 -0.13
N PRO A 12 7.42 4.91 0.60
CA PRO A 12 8.26 5.94 1.19
C PRO A 12 8.89 6.81 0.09
N ALA A 13 9.07 8.11 0.37
CA ALA A 13 9.57 9.09 -0.62
C ALA A 13 10.95 8.73 -1.21
N CYS A 14 11.75 7.96 -0.49
CA CYS A 14 13.07 7.49 -0.91
C CYS A 14 13.01 6.31 -1.90
N LEU A 15 11.84 5.70 -2.10
CA LEU A 15 11.68 4.55 -2.99
C LEU A 15 11.61 5.05 -4.44
N PRO A 16 12.57 4.66 -5.30
CA PRO A 16 12.55 5.09 -6.68
C PRO A 16 11.43 4.39 -7.47
N PRO A 17 10.95 4.97 -8.58
CA PRO A 17 9.82 4.44 -9.34
C PRO A 17 10.02 2.99 -9.81
N GLU A 18 11.24 2.61 -10.19
CA GLU A 18 11.59 1.24 -10.60
C GLU A 18 11.45 0.22 -9.46
N GLY A 19 11.48 0.65 -8.20
CA GLY A 19 11.32 -0.22 -7.03
C GLY A 19 9.86 -0.42 -6.60
N ARG A 20 8.91 0.32 -7.19
CA ARG A 20 7.50 0.31 -6.76
C ARG A 20 6.82 -1.03 -7.04
N ASP A 21 7.07 -1.63 -8.19
CA ASP A 21 6.50 -2.94 -8.54
C ASP A 21 7.00 -4.04 -7.59
N ALA A 22 8.30 -4.03 -7.28
CA ALA A 22 8.89 -4.96 -6.33
C ALA A 22 8.31 -4.76 -4.92
N PHE A 23 8.14 -3.50 -4.49
CA PHE A 23 7.51 -3.17 -3.21
C PHE A 23 6.06 -3.67 -3.13
N LEU A 24 5.26 -3.42 -4.17
CA LEU A 24 3.89 -3.91 -4.24
C LEU A 24 3.83 -5.44 -4.23
N ALA A 25 4.73 -6.11 -4.97
CA ALA A 25 4.80 -7.56 -4.98
C ALA A 25 5.08 -8.12 -3.57
N VAL A 26 6.07 -7.56 -2.87
CA VAL A 26 6.37 -7.96 -1.48
C VAL A 26 5.16 -7.73 -0.57
N ALA A 27 4.56 -6.54 -0.63
CA ALA A 27 3.38 -6.22 0.18
C ALA A 27 2.20 -7.17 -0.10
N SER A 28 1.96 -7.50 -1.37
CA SER A 28 0.90 -8.43 -1.81
C SER A 28 1.10 -9.87 -1.32
N HIS A 29 2.33 -10.23 -0.99
CA HIS A 29 2.68 -11.53 -0.42
C HIS A 29 2.76 -11.52 1.12
N CYS A 30 2.57 -10.37 1.77
CA CYS A 30 2.47 -10.30 3.22
C CYS A 30 1.12 -10.83 3.71
N THR A 31 1.11 -11.51 4.85
CA THR A 31 -0.13 -11.94 5.51
C THR A 31 -0.80 -10.76 6.20
N VAL A 32 -2.09 -10.54 5.89
CA VAL A 32 -2.91 -9.56 6.61
C VAL A 32 -3.57 -10.23 7.81
N HIS A 33 -3.01 -9.97 8.99
CA HIS A 33 -3.59 -10.42 10.24
C HIS A 33 -4.92 -9.71 10.51
N ASN A 34 -5.99 -10.49 10.64
CA ASN A 34 -7.32 -10.00 10.98
C ASN A 34 -8.00 -11.00 11.92
N THR A 35 -8.97 -10.52 12.70
CA THR A 35 -9.73 -11.34 13.67
C THR A 35 -11.06 -11.85 13.09
N LEU A 36 -11.29 -11.71 11.79
CA LEU A 36 -12.53 -12.14 11.17
C LEU A 36 -12.58 -13.67 11.16
N ALA A 37 -13.74 -14.23 11.50
CA ALA A 37 -13.94 -15.68 11.53
C ALA A 37 -13.79 -16.33 10.15
N THR A 38 -14.00 -15.57 9.07
CA THR A 38 -13.81 -16.02 7.69
C THR A 38 -12.81 -15.08 7.02
N PRO A 39 -11.70 -15.60 6.44
CA PRO A 39 -10.71 -14.76 5.79
C PRO A 39 -11.32 -14.06 4.56
N PRO A 40 -11.26 -12.72 4.48
CA PRO A 40 -11.77 -11.99 3.34
C PRO A 40 -10.79 -12.03 2.16
N THR A 41 -11.27 -11.65 0.97
CA THR A 41 -10.38 -11.30 -0.14
C THR A 41 -9.63 -10.02 0.20
N THR A 42 -8.32 -9.98 -0.03
CA THR A 42 -7.51 -8.79 0.26
C THR A 42 -6.90 -8.27 -1.02
N ALA A 43 -7.05 -6.97 -1.28
CA ALA A 43 -6.48 -6.29 -2.43
C ALA A 43 -5.56 -5.18 -1.94
N ILE A 44 -4.33 -5.16 -2.41
CA ILE A 44 -3.31 -4.17 -2.05
C ILE A 44 -2.99 -3.33 -3.29
N THR A 45 -3.00 -2.02 -3.13
CA THR A 45 -2.74 -1.04 -4.18
C THR A 45 -1.71 -0.03 -3.69
N LEU A 46 -0.86 0.46 -4.61
CA LEU A 46 -0.03 1.61 -4.31
C LEU A 46 -0.76 2.89 -4.67
N THR A 47 -0.76 3.81 -3.72
CA THR A 47 -1.08 5.20 -3.97
C THR A 47 0.17 5.90 -4.47
N GLU A 48 0.01 6.86 -5.37
CA GLU A 48 1.12 7.75 -5.67
C GLU A 48 1.51 8.46 -4.38
N ALA A 49 2.77 8.30 -3.96
CA ALA A 49 3.33 9.16 -2.93
C ALA A 49 3.11 10.59 -3.40
N ALA A 50 2.26 11.32 -2.68
CA ALA A 50 1.90 12.69 -3.01
C ALA A 50 3.17 13.40 -3.43
N SER A 51 3.22 13.74 -4.74
CA SER A 51 4.36 14.38 -5.38
C SER A 51 4.88 15.40 -4.40
N ALA A 52 6.09 15.20 -3.87
CA ALA A 52 6.63 16.05 -2.83
C ALA A 52 6.62 17.48 -3.35
N SER A 53 5.60 18.25 -2.98
CA SER A 53 5.64 19.69 -3.12
C SER A 53 6.57 20.12 -2.00
N SER A 54 7.89 20.06 -2.26
CA SER A 54 8.82 20.97 -1.60
C SER A 54 8.52 22.36 -2.15
N GLY A 55 7.40 22.92 -1.70
CA GLY A 55 6.87 24.21 -2.08
C GLY A 55 6.09 24.77 -0.90
N GLY A 56 6.80 25.38 0.05
CA GLY A 56 6.22 26.14 1.16
C GLY A 56 7.26 27.15 1.67
N PRO A 57 6.93 28.47 1.71
CA PRO A 57 7.90 29.54 1.98
C PRO A 57 8.07 29.79 3.48
N GLY A 58 9.24 30.33 3.86
CA GLY A 58 9.55 30.80 5.21
C GLY A 58 10.97 31.33 5.30
#